data_AF-A0A0S9ET98-F1
#
_entry.id   AF-A0A0S9ET98-F1
#
_cell.length_a   1.000
_cell.length_b   1.000
_cell.length_c   1.000
_cell.angle_alpha   90.00
_cell.angle_beta   90.00
_cell.angle_gamma   90.00
#
_symmetry.space_group_name_H-M   'P 1'
#
loop_
_entity.id
_entity.type
_entity.pdbx_description
1 polymer ?
#
loop_
_entity_poly.entity_id
_entity_poly.type
_entity_poly.pdbx_seq_one_letter_code
_entity_poly.pdbx_strand_id
1 'polypeptide(L)'
;MAYTNVQFIGYVLDTAPQVHPDGSPQHRGLGDARLDIQARCQLMERAMQTARAALPQASPPVPEGDTLKVFMAPGLFFCGATGAYPMEEVQLAITSLQRMAADEQWVDWVFVFGSILGSSSAMLPTTPYDIDPLAPQSTYSFSLVQQGGVAPQGDASARALAKALASDVECMATAATPSSLLAGTVAQRPAASSGSWGREQQRVNYDGAGVFDLAGITWGLDVCQGPGGTAQCQPKPPQLPGQALVQLQLVPSCGTGMEAPGVITQMGGLVFHCDGSGPAGHSALARQVPPLADIPLSASAPVSNADIVLQGTSPVQDVAISALYAGGAGVVNVYPSTELPKQQVVAGNTIRMIWPASADYQFIFQLIYSSSGQFVTLVCEIRSRKANFYGNDYFLPLSLQTQDSSKQSVRIQMKLTPASSPYAGAVWCQINVPGFIFEGHAFEFSATYDGPPPYTVW
;
A
#
# COMPACT_ATOMS: atom_id res chain seq x y z
N MET A 1 -3.93 -20.82 -14.43
CA MET A 1 -3.17 -21.98 -13.91
C MET A 1 -2.98 -21.78 -12.42
N ALA A 2 -2.91 -22.84 -11.62
CA ALA A 2 -2.67 -22.72 -10.18
C ALA A 2 -1.24 -23.17 -9.89
N TYR A 3 -0.40 -22.23 -9.45
CA TYR A 3 0.98 -22.53 -9.07
C TYR A 3 1.01 -23.43 -7.84
N THR A 4 1.94 -24.38 -7.82
CA THR A 4 2.18 -25.28 -6.68
C THR A 4 3.32 -24.77 -5.81
N ASN A 5 4.23 -24.00 -6.39
CA ASN A 5 5.42 -23.47 -5.75
C ASN A 5 5.52 -21.95 -5.94
N VAL A 6 6.27 -21.30 -5.05
CA VAL A 6 6.64 -19.89 -5.14
C VAL A 6 8.14 -19.72 -4.84
N GLN A 7 8.78 -18.80 -5.55
CA GLN A 7 10.18 -18.44 -5.35
C GLN A 7 10.31 -16.92 -5.24
N PHE A 8 10.98 -16.45 -4.19
CA PHE A 8 11.16 -15.02 -3.92
C PHE A 8 12.54 -14.54 -4.37
N ILE A 9 12.56 -13.33 -4.93
CA ILE A 9 13.75 -12.62 -5.37
C ILE A 9 13.68 -11.18 -4.86
N GLY A 10 14.64 -10.79 -4.01
CA GLY A 10 14.73 -9.45 -3.43
C GLY A 10 15.77 -8.63 -4.14
N TYR A 11 15.41 -7.45 -4.65
CA TYR A 11 16.36 -6.49 -5.17
C TYR A 11 16.78 -5.54 -4.06
N VAL A 12 18.00 -5.70 -3.57
CA VAL A 12 18.54 -4.94 -2.45
C VAL A 12 19.49 -3.86 -2.97
N LEU A 13 19.12 -2.60 -2.75
CA LEU A 13 19.90 -1.42 -3.04
C LEU A 13 19.59 -0.31 -2.03
N ASP A 14 20.51 0.62 -1.88
CA ASP A 14 20.37 1.78 -1.00
C ASP A 14 19.40 2.82 -1.60
N THR A 15 18.18 2.88 -1.07
CA THR A 15 17.17 3.88 -1.41
C THR A 15 16.99 4.95 -0.33
N ALA A 16 17.81 4.91 0.72
CA ALA A 16 17.74 5.86 1.81
C ALA A 16 18.16 7.26 1.33
N PRO A 17 17.54 8.33 1.87
CA PRO A 17 18.02 9.68 1.63
C PRO A 17 19.40 9.85 2.26
N GLN A 18 20.23 10.67 1.62
CA GLN A 18 21.43 11.18 2.28
C GLN A 18 21.03 12.20 3.32
N VAL A 19 21.67 12.16 4.49
CA VAL A 19 21.42 13.16 5.53
C VAL A 19 22.47 14.25 5.39
N HIS A 20 22.03 15.48 5.16
CA HIS A 20 22.89 16.65 5.17
C HIS A 20 23.44 16.94 6.58
N PRO A 21 24.53 17.72 6.71
CA PRO A 21 25.07 18.09 8.02
C PRO A 21 24.07 18.81 8.95
N ASP A 22 23.03 19.43 8.38
CA ASP A 22 21.94 20.09 9.11
C ASP A 22 20.81 19.13 9.50
N GLY A 23 20.94 17.84 9.19
CA GLY A 23 19.95 16.80 9.48
C GLY A 23 18.87 16.65 8.41
N SER A 24 18.84 17.49 7.38
CA SER A 24 17.81 17.39 6.33
C SER A 24 18.06 16.20 5.39
N PRO A 25 17.04 15.39 5.06
CA PRO A 25 17.18 14.26 4.15
C PRO A 25 17.11 14.71 2.67
N GLN A 26 18.13 14.40 1.88
CA GLN A 26 18.18 14.63 0.44
C GLN A 26 18.22 13.31 -0.34
N HIS A 27 17.24 13.13 -1.23
CA HIS A 27 17.25 12.03 -2.19
C HIS A 27 18.11 12.35 -3.40
N ARG A 28 18.80 11.31 -3.90
CA ARG A 28 19.56 11.38 -5.15
C ARG A 28 18.61 11.23 -6.34
N GLY A 29 18.93 11.90 -7.44
CA GLY A 29 18.20 11.81 -8.70
C GLY A 29 18.67 12.87 -9.70
N LEU A 30 18.16 12.77 -10.92
CA LEU A 30 18.41 13.77 -11.96
C LEU A 30 17.50 14.98 -11.79
N GLY A 31 17.96 16.14 -12.28
CA GLY A 31 17.18 17.38 -12.24
C GLY A 31 15.94 17.38 -13.14
N ASP A 32 15.93 16.52 -14.17
CA ASP A 32 14.75 16.27 -15.00
C ASP A 32 14.08 14.96 -14.52
N ALA A 33 12.84 15.08 -14.04
CA ALA A 33 12.08 13.96 -13.49
C ALA A 33 11.82 12.85 -14.52
N ARG A 34 11.65 13.19 -15.81
CA ARG A 34 11.39 12.20 -16.86
C ARG A 34 12.64 11.41 -17.18
N LEU A 35 13.80 12.07 -17.25
CA LEU A 35 15.09 11.39 -17.42
C LEU A 35 15.44 10.54 -16.19
N ASP A 36 15.14 11.03 -14.99
CA ASP A 36 15.35 10.29 -13.74
C ASP A 36 14.52 8.99 -13.73
N ILE A 37 13.22 9.09 -14.04
CA ILE A 37 12.32 7.93 -14.14
C ILE A 37 12.81 6.96 -15.21
N GLN A 38 13.18 7.45 -16.40
CA GLN A 38 13.68 6.61 -17.48
C GLN A 38 14.94 5.84 -17.02
N ALA A 39 15.88 6.51 -16.35
CA ALA A 39 17.10 5.88 -15.88
C ALA A 39 16.83 4.82 -14.80
N ARG A 40 15.92 5.12 -13.85
CA ARG A 40 15.47 4.15 -12.82
C ARG A 40 14.73 2.96 -13.42
N CYS A 41 13.90 3.16 -14.44
CA CYS A 41 13.27 2.06 -15.17
C CYS A 41 14.30 1.18 -15.87
N GLN A 42 15.31 1.75 -16.53
CA GLN A 42 16.38 0.95 -17.15
C GLN A 42 17.20 0.16 -16.12
N LEU A 43 17.45 0.72 -14.94
CA LEU A 43 18.07 -0.01 -13.84
C LEU A 43 17.18 -1.14 -13.31
N MET A 44 15.87 -0.89 -13.17
CA MET A 44 14.89 -1.91 -12.77
C MET A 44 14.88 -3.08 -13.76
N GLU A 45 14.87 -2.80 -15.06
CA GLU A 45 14.92 -3.82 -16.11
C GLU A 45 16.19 -4.67 -16.00
N ARG A 46 17.34 -4.01 -15.81
CA ARG A 46 18.62 -4.69 -15.59
C ARG A 46 18.58 -5.61 -14.36
N ALA A 47 17.95 -5.18 -13.27
CA ALA A 47 17.78 -5.99 -12.06
C ALA A 47 16.86 -7.20 -12.31
N MET A 48 15.75 -7.02 -13.04
CA MET A 48 14.86 -8.12 -13.45
C MET A 48 15.60 -9.15 -14.32
N GLN A 49 16.39 -8.68 -15.30
CA GLN A 49 17.20 -9.56 -16.16
C GLN A 49 18.27 -10.32 -15.34
N THR A 50 18.92 -9.63 -14.39
CA THR A 50 19.90 -10.25 -13.48
C THR A 50 19.24 -11.31 -12.61
N ALA A 51 18.04 -11.03 -12.07
CA ALA A 51 17.25 -11.98 -11.30
C ALA A 51 16.94 -13.24 -12.10
N ARG A 52 16.48 -13.10 -13.35
CA ARG A 52 16.20 -14.24 -14.23
C ARG A 52 17.45 -15.06 -14.52
N ALA A 53 18.57 -14.41 -14.80
CA ALA A 53 19.84 -15.08 -15.09
C ALA A 53 20.45 -15.78 -13.86
N ALA A 54 20.13 -15.31 -12.65
CA ALA A 54 20.58 -15.91 -11.40
C ALA A 54 19.78 -17.16 -10.99
N LEU A 55 18.64 -17.44 -11.62
CA LEU A 55 17.87 -18.65 -11.34
C LEU A 55 18.61 -19.89 -11.85
N PRO A 56 18.63 -20.99 -11.08
CA PRO A 56 19.24 -22.24 -11.54
C PRO A 56 18.58 -22.75 -12.83
N GLN A 57 19.38 -23.11 -13.83
CA GLN A 57 18.86 -23.83 -14.98
C GLN A 57 18.57 -25.28 -14.58
N ALA A 58 17.30 -25.60 -14.34
CA ALA A 58 16.86 -26.95 -14.06
C ALA A 58 16.99 -27.85 -15.30
N SER A 59 17.41 -29.10 -15.09
CA SER A 59 17.43 -30.14 -16.13
C SER A 59 16.72 -31.40 -15.58
N PRO A 60 15.51 -31.74 -16.08
CA PRO A 60 14.76 -31.03 -17.13
C PRO A 60 14.22 -29.66 -16.68
N PRO A 61 13.84 -28.78 -17.63
CA PRO A 61 13.22 -27.49 -17.30
C PRO A 61 11.98 -27.68 -16.43
N VAL A 62 11.78 -26.79 -15.45
CA VAL A 62 10.55 -26.77 -14.64
C VAL A 62 9.36 -26.50 -15.58
N PRO A 63 8.26 -27.26 -15.48
CA PRO A 63 7.06 -26.99 -16.28
C PRO A 63 6.57 -25.56 -16.10
N GLU A 64 6.13 -24.92 -17.18
CA GLU A 64 5.45 -23.62 -17.11
C GLU A 64 4.24 -23.70 -16.17
N GLY A 65 4.03 -22.66 -15.37
CA GLY A 65 2.93 -22.61 -14.40
C GLY A 65 3.12 -23.44 -13.13
N ASP A 66 4.26 -24.09 -12.90
CA ASP A 66 4.54 -24.83 -11.64
C ASP A 66 4.98 -23.90 -10.50
N THR A 67 6.00 -23.07 -10.75
CA THR A 67 6.55 -22.12 -9.77
C THR A 67 6.25 -20.68 -10.16
N LEU A 68 5.62 -19.91 -9.27
CA LEU A 68 5.51 -18.45 -9.40
C LEU A 68 6.78 -17.77 -8.88
N LYS A 69 7.36 -16.85 -9.64
CA LYS A 69 8.53 -16.07 -9.23
C LYS A 69 8.08 -14.69 -8.77
N VAL A 70 8.53 -14.24 -7.61
CA VAL A 70 8.15 -12.96 -7.01
C VAL A 70 9.39 -12.09 -6.90
N PHE A 71 9.48 -11.05 -7.74
CA PHE A 71 10.55 -10.06 -7.67
C PHE A 71 10.07 -8.84 -6.89
N MET A 72 10.82 -8.38 -5.90
CA MET A 72 10.47 -7.21 -5.11
C MET A 72 11.65 -6.26 -4.97
N ALA A 73 11.43 -4.99 -5.32
CA ALA A 73 12.34 -3.88 -5.02
C ALA A 73 11.94 -3.21 -3.69
N PRO A 74 12.84 -2.44 -3.06
CA PRO A 74 12.60 -1.86 -1.74
C PRO A 74 11.74 -0.59 -1.85
N GLY A 75 11.30 -0.08 -0.70
CA GLY A 75 10.65 1.23 -0.61
C GLY A 75 11.55 2.35 -1.13
N LEU A 76 10.93 3.47 -1.52
CA LEU A 76 11.56 4.69 -2.01
C LEU A 76 12.42 4.54 -3.29
N PHE A 77 12.26 3.44 -4.04
CA PHE A 77 12.97 3.26 -5.31
C PHE A 77 12.70 4.42 -6.27
N PHE A 78 11.44 4.78 -6.46
CA PHE A 78 11.04 5.92 -7.29
C PHE A 78 10.84 7.14 -6.41
N CYS A 79 11.95 7.72 -5.97
CA CYS A 79 12.03 8.99 -5.25
C CYS A 79 13.02 9.91 -5.98
N GLY A 80 12.51 10.96 -6.63
CA GLY A 80 13.33 11.90 -7.40
C GLY A 80 14.14 12.85 -6.50
N ALA A 81 14.99 13.68 -7.11
CA ALA A 81 15.82 14.65 -6.39
C ALA A 81 15.02 15.66 -5.55
N THR A 82 13.76 15.92 -5.94
CA THR A 82 12.81 16.80 -5.24
C THR A 82 11.94 16.05 -4.21
N GLY A 83 12.18 14.76 -3.97
CA GLY A 83 11.48 13.92 -3.00
C GLY A 83 10.19 13.27 -3.51
N ALA A 84 9.43 13.90 -4.41
CA ALA A 84 8.23 13.32 -5.02
C ALA A 84 8.06 13.77 -6.47
N TYR A 85 7.52 12.89 -7.31
CA TYR A 85 7.21 13.19 -8.70
C TYR A 85 5.82 13.81 -8.85
N PRO A 86 5.60 14.73 -9.80
CA PRO A 86 4.26 15.17 -10.16
C PRO A 86 3.45 14.00 -10.76
N MET A 87 2.12 14.15 -10.78
CA MET A 87 1.19 13.11 -11.23
C MET A 87 1.48 12.61 -12.67
N GLU A 88 1.84 13.48 -13.60
CA GLU A 88 2.14 13.09 -14.98
C GLU A 88 3.36 12.16 -15.06
N GLU A 89 4.40 12.48 -14.30
CA GLU A 89 5.62 11.70 -14.18
C GLU A 89 5.38 10.39 -13.44
N VAL A 90 4.54 10.38 -12.40
CA VAL A 90 4.08 9.15 -11.76
C VAL A 90 3.42 8.22 -12.78
N GLN A 91 2.54 8.75 -13.63
CA GLN A 91 1.88 7.96 -14.69
C GLN A 91 2.89 7.43 -15.72
N LEU A 92 3.92 8.21 -16.04
CA LEU A 92 5.02 7.78 -16.91
C LEU A 92 5.79 6.59 -16.31
N ALA A 93 6.10 6.63 -15.00
CA ALA A 93 6.76 5.54 -14.30
C ALA A 93 5.90 4.27 -14.33
N ILE A 94 4.61 4.37 -13.97
CA ILE A 94 3.66 3.24 -14.01
C ILE A 94 3.63 2.62 -15.40
N THR A 95 3.42 3.44 -16.44
CA THR A 95 3.28 2.97 -17.82
C THR A 95 4.56 2.27 -18.31
N SER A 96 5.72 2.78 -17.92
CA SER A 96 7.02 2.20 -18.30
C SER A 96 7.26 0.85 -17.63
N LEU A 97 6.99 0.75 -16.33
CA LEU A 97 7.06 -0.50 -15.57
C LEU A 97 6.07 -1.54 -16.11
N GLN A 98 4.84 -1.11 -16.44
CA GLN A 98 3.82 -1.98 -17.00
C GLN A 98 4.22 -2.61 -18.32
N ARG A 99 4.78 -1.80 -19.21
CA ARG A 99 5.29 -2.27 -20.50
C ARG A 99 6.42 -3.28 -20.33
N MET A 100 7.32 -3.04 -19.38
CA MET A 100 8.48 -3.89 -19.12
C MET A 100 8.09 -5.28 -18.62
N ALA A 101 7.12 -5.37 -17.71
CA ALA A 101 6.63 -6.65 -17.20
C ALA A 101 5.70 -7.39 -18.18
N ALA A 102 5.14 -6.72 -19.20
CA ALA A 102 4.17 -7.33 -20.11
C ALA A 102 4.76 -8.35 -21.11
N ASP A 103 6.09 -8.40 -21.26
CA ASP A 103 6.76 -9.35 -22.16
C ASP A 103 6.52 -10.81 -21.73
N GLU A 104 6.28 -11.70 -22.71
CA GLU A 104 5.97 -13.12 -22.52
C GLU A 104 7.03 -13.86 -21.69
N GLN A 105 8.28 -13.39 -21.73
CA GLN A 105 9.38 -13.94 -20.95
C GLN A 105 9.16 -13.86 -19.42
N TRP A 106 8.14 -13.10 -18.99
CA TRP A 106 7.77 -12.87 -17.59
C TRP A 106 6.45 -13.55 -17.17
N VAL A 107 5.89 -14.47 -17.95
CA VAL A 107 4.56 -15.08 -17.68
C VAL A 107 4.40 -15.69 -16.28
N ASP A 108 5.47 -16.28 -15.74
CA ASP A 108 5.49 -16.89 -14.40
C ASP A 108 6.01 -15.94 -13.31
N TRP A 109 5.95 -14.62 -13.53
CA TRP A 109 6.49 -13.63 -12.59
C TRP A 109 5.41 -12.70 -12.05
N VAL A 110 5.59 -12.28 -10.80
CA VAL A 110 4.93 -11.12 -10.20
C VAL A 110 6.02 -10.14 -9.77
N PHE A 111 5.86 -8.89 -10.15
CA PHE A 111 6.78 -7.81 -9.81
C PHE A 111 6.15 -6.87 -8.81
N VAL A 112 6.89 -6.53 -7.76
CA VAL A 112 6.62 -5.44 -6.83
C VAL A 112 7.74 -4.43 -6.99
N PHE A 113 7.46 -3.32 -7.68
CA PHE A 113 8.49 -2.37 -8.12
C PHE A 113 8.98 -1.41 -7.02
N GLY A 114 8.84 -1.80 -5.75
CA GLY A 114 9.06 -0.90 -4.63
C GLY A 114 7.97 0.15 -4.54
N SER A 115 8.28 1.31 -3.97
CA SER A 115 7.32 2.43 -3.87
C SER A 115 7.73 3.64 -4.72
N ILE A 116 6.71 4.29 -5.29
CA ILE A 116 6.78 5.56 -6.00
C ILE A 116 6.25 6.65 -5.05
N LEU A 117 6.99 7.75 -4.91
CA LEU A 117 6.52 8.95 -4.23
C LEU A 117 5.97 9.94 -5.24
N GLY A 118 4.70 10.27 -5.09
CA GLY A 118 3.98 11.21 -5.94
C GLY A 118 3.48 12.41 -5.15
N SER A 119 3.30 13.54 -5.84
CA SER A 119 2.68 14.74 -5.30
C SER A 119 1.46 15.13 -6.14
N SER A 120 0.48 15.74 -5.48
CA SER A 120 -0.73 16.26 -6.10
C SER A 120 -1.13 17.57 -5.45
N SER A 121 -1.73 18.47 -6.23
CA SER A 121 -2.31 19.72 -5.72
C SER A 121 -3.82 19.68 -5.91
N ALA A 122 -4.56 20.38 -5.04
CA ALA A 122 -5.99 20.53 -5.24
C ALA A 122 -6.27 21.33 -6.53
N MET A 123 -7.41 21.05 -7.17
CA MET A 123 -7.88 21.80 -8.33
C MET A 123 -8.74 22.98 -7.88
N LEU A 124 -8.67 24.10 -8.62
CA LEU A 124 -9.58 25.21 -8.48
C LEU A 124 -11.02 24.74 -8.71
N PRO A 125 -12.00 25.26 -7.94
CA PRO A 125 -13.37 24.78 -8.00
C PRO A 125 -14.13 25.17 -9.27
N THR A 126 -13.49 25.87 -10.21
CA THR A 126 -14.08 26.44 -11.42
C THR A 126 -13.39 25.91 -12.68
N THR A 127 -14.18 25.47 -13.65
CA THR A 127 -13.72 25.01 -14.97
C THR A 127 -12.82 26.07 -15.61
N PRO A 128 -11.60 25.73 -16.07
CA PRO A 128 -11.12 24.39 -16.47
C PRO A 128 -10.65 23.44 -15.35
N TYR A 129 -10.89 23.75 -14.07
CA TYR A 129 -10.39 22.97 -12.92
C TYR A 129 -8.86 22.95 -12.92
N ASP A 130 -8.25 24.11 -13.19
CA ASP A 130 -6.80 24.26 -13.15
C ASP A 130 -6.26 23.94 -11.75
N ILE A 131 -5.00 23.53 -11.67
CA ILE A 131 -4.32 23.31 -10.40
C ILE A 131 -4.36 24.61 -9.58
N ASP A 132 -4.81 24.55 -8.33
CA ASP A 132 -4.74 25.68 -7.41
C ASP A 132 -3.29 25.84 -6.93
N PRO A 133 -2.56 26.90 -7.37
CA PRO A 133 -1.16 27.09 -7.01
C PRO A 133 -0.99 27.47 -5.54
N LEU A 134 -2.07 27.82 -4.84
CA LEU A 134 -2.06 28.18 -3.42
C LEU A 134 -2.51 27.01 -2.53
N ALA A 135 -3.03 25.93 -3.11
CA ALA A 135 -3.43 24.77 -2.34
C ALA A 135 -2.20 23.98 -1.85
N PRO A 136 -2.26 23.46 -0.61
CA PRO A 136 -1.18 22.62 -0.10
C PRO A 136 -1.03 21.37 -0.95
N GLN A 137 0.21 21.09 -1.37
CA GLN A 137 0.55 19.83 -2.02
C GLN A 137 0.37 18.67 -1.05
N SER A 138 -0.24 17.60 -1.55
CA SER A 138 -0.40 16.33 -0.86
C SER A 138 0.54 15.31 -1.47
N THR A 139 1.43 14.76 -0.65
CA THR A 139 2.32 13.66 -1.03
C THR A 139 1.66 12.33 -0.73
N TYR A 140 1.79 11.39 -1.66
CA TYR A 140 1.34 10.02 -1.50
C TYR A 140 2.46 9.08 -1.90
N SER A 141 2.48 7.90 -1.28
CA SER A 141 3.32 6.81 -1.76
C SER A 141 2.45 5.69 -2.29
N PHE A 142 2.84 5.05 -3.37
CA PHE A 142 2.18 3.80 -3.76
C PHE A 142 3.16 2.78 -4.31
N SER A 143 2.78 1.51 -4.24
CA SER A 143 3.54 0.41 -4.83
C SER A 143 2.73 -0.23 -5.95
N LEU A 144 3.41 -0.48 -7.09
CA LEU A 144 2.83 -1.19 -8.23
C LEU A 144 3.19 -2.66 -8.12
N VAL A 145 2.16 -3.51 -8.06
CA VAL A 145 2.25 -4.96 -8.17
C VAL A 145 1.70 -5.38 -9.52
N GLN A 146 2.43 -6.19 -10.28
CA GLN A 146 2.00 -6.62 -11.60
C GLN A 146 2.39 -8.06 -11.90
N GLN A 147 1.44 -8.79 -12.48
CA GLN A 147 1.70 -10.07 -13.11
C GLN A 147 2.40 -9.87 -14.47
N GLY A 148 3.49 -10.58 -14.68
CA GLY A 148 4.26 -10.54 -15.92
C GLY A 148 3.62 -11.33 -17.06
N GLY A 149 4.09 -11.08 -18.29
CA GLY A 149 3.58 -11.73 -19.51
C GLY A 149 2.16 -11.35 -19.89
N VAL A 150 1.56 -10.36 -19.20
CA VAL A 150 0.21 -9.88 -19.46
C VAL A 150 0.30 -8.38 -19.76
N ALA A 151 -0.22 -7.98 -20.93
CA ALA A 151 -0.41 -6.57 -21.25
C ALA A 151 -1.30 -5.90 -20.18
N PRO A 152 -1.14 -4.61 -19.88
CA PRO A 152 -1.96 -3.95 -18.86
C PRO A 152 -3.45 -4.03 -19.22
N GLN A 153 -4.19 -4.92 -18.55
CA GLN A 153 -5.63 -5.14 -18.72
C GLN A 153 -6.39 -4.68 -17.47
N GLY A 154 -6.11 -3.45 -17.03
CA GLY A 154 -6.74 -2.87 -15.84
C GLY A 154 -6.46 -3.66 -14.56
N ASP A 155 -7.44 -3.68 -13.65
CA ASP A 155 -7.37 -4.27 -12.31
C ASP A 155 -7.10 -5.79 -12.31
N ALA A 156 -7.22 -6.50 -13.43
CA ALA A 156 -7.06 -7.95 -13.46
C ALA A 156 -5.59 -8.41 -13.36
N SER A 157 -4.64 -7.61 -13.85
CA SER A 157 -3.22 -7.98 -13.96
C SER A 157 -2.27 -7.07 -13.18
N ALA A 158 -2.76 -5.92 -12.70
CA ALA A 158 -1.97 -4.97 -11.93
C ALA A 158 -2.77 -4.41 -10.74
N ARG A 159 -2.06 -4.13 -9.64
CA ARG A 159 -2.59 -3.47 -8.43
C ARG A 159 -1.68 -2.30 -8.08
N ALA A 160 -2.29 -1.16 -7.76
CA ALA A 160 -1.59 -0.03 -7.17
C ALA A 160 -2.09 0.14 -5.73
N LEU A 161 -1.18 0.05 -4.77
CA LEU A 161 -1.50 0.29 -3.36
C LEU A 161 -1.03 1.67 -2.95
N ALA A 162 -1.95 2.61 -2.75
CA ALA A 162 -1.63 3.93 -2.25
C ALA A 162 -1.70 4.02 -0.72
N LYS A 163 -0.69 4.67 -0.14
CA LYS A 163 -0.61 5.10 1.25
C LYS A 163 -0.54 6.62 1.24
N ALA A 164 -1.58 7.26 1.76
CA ALA A 164 -1.53 8.68 2.07
C ALA A 164 -0.53 8.89 3.22
N LEU A 165 0.48 9.72 3.03
CA LEU A 165 1.36 10.13 4.12
C LEU A 165 0.57 11.15 4.96
N ALA A 166 0.26 10.80 6.21
CA ALA A 166 -0.22 11.78 7.18
C ALA A 166 0.80 12.93 7.22
N SER A 167 0.29 14.15 7.39
CA SER A 167 0.93 15.45 7.19
C SER A 167 2.21 15.77 8.00
N ASP A 168 2.85 14.77 8.59
CA ASP A 168 3.99 14.91 9.50
C ASP A 168 5.29 14.30 8.94
N VAL A 169 5.30 13.91 7.65
CA VAL A 169 6.56 13.56 6.96
C VAL A 169 7.05 14.81 6.24
N GLU A 170 8.13 15.40 6.74
CA GLU A 170 8.83 16.54 6.15
C GLU A 170 9.27 16.22 4.71
N CYS A 171 8.44 16.57 3.72
CA CYS A 171 8.91 16.71 2.35
C CYS A 171 9.61 18.06 2.20
N MET A 172 10.86 18.01 1.72
CA MET A 172 11.74 19.16 1.59
C MET A 172 11.15 20.31 0.75
N ALA A 173 11.29 21.52 1.29
CA ALA A 173 11.26 22.76 0.54
C ALA A 173 12.71 23.23 0.33
N THR A 174 13.21 23.29 -0.91
CA THR A 174 14.48 23.99 -1.19
C THR A 174 14.52 24.68 -2.57
N ALA A 175 14.48 26.02 -2.46
CA ALA A 175 15.10 27.09 -3.23
C ALA A 175 15.79 26.81 -4.60
N ALA A 176 15.38 27.60 -5.61
CA ALA A 176 16.19 27.94 -6.79
C ALA A 176 16.30 29.48 -6.95
N THR A 177 17.50 29.96 -7.32
CA THR A 177 17.97 31.36 -7.39
C THR A 177 17.64 32.07 -8.74
N PRO A 178 18.17 33.29 -9.02
CA PRO A 178 17.67 34.59 -8.64
C PRO A 178 17.03 35.35 -9.83
N SER A 179 15.85 34.90 -10.24
CA SER A 179 14.80 35.74 -10.85
C SER A 179 13.39 35.21 -10.54
N SER A 180 13.31 34.29 -9.58
CA SER A 180 12.13 33.54 -9.18
C SER A 180 11.63 34.07 -7.83
N LEU A 181 10.35 34.42 -7.76
CA LEU A 181 9.72 34.96 -6.55
C LEU A 181 9.67 33.88 -5.46
N LEU A 182 10.42 34.18 -4.39
CA LEU A 182 10.36 33.57 -3.07
C LEU A 182 8.90 33.29 -2.64
N ALA A 183 8.52 32.02 -2.60
CA ALA A 183 7.51 31.50 -1.68
C ALA A 183 8.24 30.43 -0.87
N GLY A 184 8.67 30.70 0.36
CA GLY A 184 7.84 31.19 1.44
C GLY A 184 7.93 30.09 2.49
N THR A 185 8.54 30.42 3.62
CA THR A 185 8.66 29.63 4.84
C THR A 185 7.49 28.66 5.00
N VAL A 186 7.75 27.35 5.05
CA VAL A 186 6.75 26.41 5.58
C VAL A 186 6.64 26.75 7.06
N ALA A 187 5.72 27.67 7.36
CA ALA A 187 5.31 27.91 8.72
C ALA A 187 4.71 26.59 9.21
N GLN A 188 5.41 25.93 10.14
CA GLN A 188 4.72 25.09 11.11
C GLN A 188 3.60 25.95 11.70
N ARG A 189 2.35 25.61 11.35
CA ARG A 189 1.21 26.07 12.12
C ARG A 189 0.94 25.01 13.19
N PRO A 190 0.75 25.41 14.46
CA PRO A 190 0.22 24.48 15.45
C PRO A 190 -1.11 23.91 14.93
N ALA A 191 -1.44 22.69 15.38
CA ALA A 191 -2.69 22.00 15.09
C ALA A 191 -3.82 23.02 14.99
N ALA A 192 -4.45 23.11 13.81
CA ALA A 192 -5.51 24.08 13.58
C ALA A 192 -6.59 23.89 14.66
N SER A 193 -6.70 24.87 15.55
CA SER A 193 -7.82 24.96 16.48
C SER A 193 -9.10 25.00 15.66
N SER A 194 -9.96 24.00 15.86
CA SER A 194 -11.38 24.00 15.52
C SER A 194 -11.76 24.70 14.19
N GLY A 195 -11.92 23.92 13.12
CA GLY A 195 -12.73 24.36 11.96
C GLY A 195 -12.00 24.67 10.66
N SER A 196 -10.87 24.01 10.38
CA SER A 196 -10.30 23.96 9.02
C SER A 196 -10.86 22.77 8.24
N TRP A 197 -11.32 23.07 7.01
CA TRP A 197 -12.22 22.26 6.19
C TRP A 197 -11.43 21.40 5.20
N GLY A 198 -11.82 20.13 5.07
CA GLY A 198 -11.35 19.25 4.00
C GLY A 198 -10.12 18.40 4.35
N ARG A 199 -10.24 17.49 5.32
CA ARG A 199 -9.44 16.26 5.42
C ARG A 199 -10.29 15.16 6.05
N GLU A 200 -10.24 13.96 5.50
CA GLU A 200 -10.69 12.75 6.20
C GLU A 200 -9.81 12.60 7.45
N GLN A 201 -10.32 13.02 8.62
CA GLN A 201 -9.68 12.72 9.89
C GLN A 201 -10.15 11.34 10.37
N GLN A 202 -9.60 10.29 9.77
CA GLN A 202 -9.78 8.93 10.25
C GLN A 202 -8.82 8.70 11.42
N ARG A 203 -9.36 8.62 12.65
CA ARG A 203 -8.57 8.35 13.87
C ARG A 203 -8.35 6.85 14.15
N VAL A 204 -8.93 5.93 13.37
CA VAL A 204 -8.73 4.47 13.55
C VAL A 204 -8.77 3.71 12.21
N ASN A 205 -7.67 2.99 11.93
CA ASN A 205 -7.36 1.90 11.00
C ASN A 205 -8.14 1.74 9.67
N TYR A 206 -7.43 2.15 8.60
CA TYR A 206 -7.22 1.55 7.26
C TYR A 206 -8.22 0.55 6.66
N ASP A 207 -8.50 0.75 5.36
CA ASP A 207 -9.56 0.19 4.51
C ASP A 207 -9.31 -1.19 3.89
N GLY A 208 -8.23 -1.89 4.27
CA GLY A 208 -7.92 -3.19 3.70
C GLY A 208 -7.36 -3.15 2.28
N ALA A 209 -6.98 -1.97 1.74
CA ALA A 209 -6.44 -1.83 0.40
C ALA A 209 -5.17 -2.65 0.13
N GLY A 210 -4.47 -3.11 1.17
CA GLY A 210 -3.28 -3.95 1.05
C GLY A 210 -3.54 -5.44 0.81
N VAL A 211 -4.78 -5.94 0.91
CA VAL A 211 -5.10 -7.36 0.65
C VAL A 211 -5.78 -7.50 -0.71
N PHE A 212 -5.26 -8.39 -1.56
CA PHE A 212 -5.80 -8.57 -2.92
C PHE A 212 -5.54 -9.97 -3.46
N ASP A 213 -6.35 -10.39 -4.42
CA ASP A 213 -6.11 -11.62 -5.17
C ASP A 213 -5.38 -11.33 -6.49
N LEU A 214 -4.33 -12.10 -6.76
CA LEU A 214 -3.56 -12.08 -8.01
C LEU A 214 -2.98 -13.47 -8.26
N ALA A 215 -3.05 -13.96 -9.50
CA ALA A 215 -2.56 -15.29 -9.89
C ALA A 215 -3.18 -16.45 -9.06
N GLY A 216 -4.41 -16.29 -8.57
CA GLY A 216 -5.09 -17.28 -7.73
C GLY A 216 -4.54 -17.37 -6.29
N ILE A 217 -3.82 -16.35 -5.84
CA ILE A 217 -3.21 -16.26 -4.52
C ILE A 217 -3.75 -15.02 -3.81
N THR A 218 -4.07 -15.13 -2.53
CA THR A 218 -4.42 -13.98 -1.68
C THR A 218 -3.15 -13.38 -1.07
N TRP A 219 -2.86 -12.13 -1.45
CA TRP A 219 -1.67 -11.37 -1.06
C TRP A 219 -2.00 -10.36 0.03
N GLY A 220 -1.00 -10.03 0.85
CA GLY A 220 -1.01 -8.87 1.73
C GLY A 220 0.21 -8.00 1.48
N LEU A 221 0.05 -6.80 0.96
CA LEU A 221 1.13 -5.83 0.75
C LEU A 221 1.15 -4.80 1.89
N ASP A 222 2.32 -4.48 2.40
CA ASP A 222 2.55 -3.39 3.36
C ASP A 222 3.70 -2.50 2.88
N VAL A 223 3.40 -1.25 2.53
CA VAL A 223 4.42 -0.27 2.15
C VAL A 223 4.83 0.51 3.40
N CYS A 224 6.03 0.19 3.91
CA CYS A 224 6.58 0.79 5.12
C CYS A 224 7.59 1.90 4.76
N GLN A 225 7.39 3.09 5.32
CA GLN A 225 8.24 4.26 5.10
C GLN A 225 8.39 5.05 6.40
N GLY A 226 9.63 5.31 6.81
CA GLY A 226 9.96 6.25 7.87
C GLY A 226 11.46 6.33 8.13
N PRO A 227 12.05 7.52 8.31
CA PRO A 227 13.41 7.63 8.80
C PRO A 227 13.48 7.18 10.27
N GLY A 228 14.46 6.34 10.61
CA GLY A 228 14.84 6.10 12.00
C GLY A 228 14.01 5.08 12.80
N GLY A 229 13.50 4.01 12.19
CA GLY A 229 13.00 2.85 12.93
C GLY A 229 11.65 3.02 13.63
N THR A 230 10.90 4.09 13.34
CA THR A 230 9.54 4.32 13.89
C THR A 230 8.42 3.91 12.95
N ALA A 231 8.73 3.49 11.72
CA ALA A 231 7.72 3.04 10.79
C ALA A 231 7.33 1.59 11.11
N GLN A 232 6.13 1.46 11.68
CA GLN A 232 5.50 0.18 11.98
C GLN A 232 4.72 -0.33 10.76
N CYS A 233 4.80 -1.64 10.52
CA CYS A 233 3.79 -2.33 9.72
C CYS A 233 2.42 -1.98 10.32
N GLN A 234 1.51 -1.41 9.52
CA GLN A 234 0.25 -0.97 10.08
C GLN A 234 -0.59 -2.20 10.47
N PRO A 235 -1.30 -2.17 11.61
CA PRO A 235 -2.26 -3.21 11.93
C PRO A 235 -3.32 -3.27 10.83
N LYS A 236 -3.30 -4.36 10.05
CA LYS A 236 -4.25 -4.58 8.96
C LYS A 236 -5.60 -5.02 9.53
N PRO A 237 -6.72 -4.62 8.92
CA PRO A 237 -8.03 -5.07 9.37
C PRO A 237 -8.10 -6.61 9.33
N PRO A 238 -8.69 -7.27 10.35
CA PRO A 238 -8.88 -8.71 10.33
C PRO A 238 -9.68 -9.12 9.10
N GLN A 239 -9.19 -10.14 8.40
CA GLN A 239 -9.96 -10.79 7.34
C GLN A 239 -11.24 -11.37 7.98
N LEU A 240 -12.37 -11.17 7.32
CA LEU A 240 -13.69 -11.54 7.85
C LEU A 240 -13.94 -13.05 7.67
N PRO A 241 -14.73 -13.69 8.57
CA PRO A 241 -15.09 -15.09 8.41
C PRO A 241 -15.64 -15.42 7.02
N GLY A 242 -15.14 -16.51 6.43
CA GLY A 242 -15.45 -16.92 5.06
C GLY A 242 -14.57 -16.28 3.97
N GLN A 243 -13.79 -15.23 4.27
CA GLN A 243 -12.80 -14.69 3.33
C GLN A 243 -11.55 -15.58 3.28
N ALA A 244 -10.88 -15.55 2.12
CA ALA A 244 -9.59 -16.19 1.92
C ALA A 244 -8.53 -15.54 2.81
N LEU A 245 -7.80 -16.32 3.60
CA LEU A 245 -6.68 -15.83 4.42
C LEU A 245 -5.48 -15.45 3.54
N VAL A 246 -4.69 -14.46 3.96
CA VAL A 246 -3.46 -14.08 3.23
C VAL A 246 -2.47 -15.24 3.21
N GLN A 247 -2.10 -15.71 2.02
CA GLN A 247 -1.08 -16.76 1.86
C GLN A 247 0.33 -16.17 1.91
N LEU A 248 0.52 -15.05 1.20
CA LEU A 248 1.82 -14.40 0.99
C LEU A 248 1.74 -12.92 1.39
N GLN A 249 2.66 -12.47 2.26
CA GLN A 249 2.78 -11.07 2.65
C GLN A 249 4.06 -10.46 2.09
N LEU A 250 3.95 -9.28 1.49
CA LEU A 250 5.04 -8.54 0.87
C LEU A 250 5.25 -7.22 1.60
N VAL A 251 6.50 -6.90 1.91
CA VAL A 251 6.89 -5.70 2.64
C VAL A 251 8.06 -5.01 1.93
N PRO A 252 7.80 -4.16 0.91
CA PRO A 252 8.81 -3.23 0.42
C PRO A 252 9.00 -2.09 1.43
N SER A 253 10.24 -1.86 1.86
CA SER A 253 10.54 -0.83 2.85
C SER A 253 11.87 -0.10 2.65
N CYS A 254 12.07 0.94 3.44
CA CYS A 254 13.35 1.59 3.63
C CYS A 254 13.46 2.08 5.09
N GLY A 255 14.19 1.34 5.92
CA GLY A 255 14.48 1.71 7.32
C GLY A 255 13.61 1.03 8.36
N THR A 256 12.89 -0.04 8.00
CA THR A 256 11.99 -0.76 8.92
C THR A 256 12.30 -2.24 8.96
N GLY A 257 12.33 -2.79 10.17
CA GLY A 257 12.42 -4.24 10.37
C GLY A 257 11.06 -4.92 10.31
N MET A 258 11.06 -6.22 10.03
CA MET A 258 9.89 -7.07 10.20
C MET A 258 9.70 -7.38 11.69
N GLU A 259 8.58 -6.96 12.28
CA GLU A 259 8.20 -7.38 13.64
C GLU A 259 7.08 -8.43 13.57
N ALA A 260 7.17 -9.46 14.43
CA ALA A 260 6.20 -10.56 14.48
C ALA A 260 4.70 -10.12 14.60
N PRO A 261 4.35 -9.03 15.32
CA PRO A 261 2.97 -8.53 15.37
C PRO A 261 2.43 -8.01 14.02
N GLY A 262 3.31 -7.68 13.06
CA GLY A 262 2.94 -7.19 11.73
C GLY A 262 2.65 -8.30 10.71
N VAL A 263 2.83 -9.58 11.07
CA VAL A 263 2.58 -10.71 10.18
C VAL A 263 1.11 -11.11 10.22
N ILE A 264 0.46 -11.07 9.06
CA ILE A 264 -0.98 -11.34 8.90
C ILE A 264 -1.28 -12.57 8.04
N THR A 265 -0.25 -13.27 7.59
CA THR A 265 -0.43 -14.47 6.78
C THR A 265 -1.09 -15.59 7.60
N GLN A 266 -1.81 -16.49 6.94
CA GLN A 266 -2.25 -17.75 7.53
C GLN A 266 -1.08 -18.55 8.12
N MET A 267 -1.40 -19.50 9.00
CA MET A 267 -0.42 -20.48 9.48
C MET A 267 0.19 -21.25 8.29
N GLY A 268 1.52 -21.33 8.26
CA GLY A 268 2.30 -21.88 7.16
C GLY A 268 2.54 -20.91 5.99
N GLY A 269 1.94 -19.72 6.02
CA GLY A 269 2.11 -18.62 5.08
C GLY A 269 3.55 -18.11 4.99
N LEU A 270 3.85 -17.31 3.97
CA LEU A 270 5.20 -16.76 3.74
C LEU A 270 5.19 -15.23 3.79
N VAL A 271 6.18 -14.66 4.46
CA VAL A 271 6.39 -13.21 4.56
C VAL A 271 7.71 -12.87 3.92
N PHE A 272 7.67 -11.96 2.95
CA PHE A 272 8.83 -11.49 2.23
C PHE A 272 9.04 -10.00 2.46
N HIS A 273 10.25 -9.63 2.86
CA HIS A 273 10.65 -8.28 3.19
C HIS A 273 11.87 -7.88 2.36
N CYS A 274 11.86 -6.66 1.84
CA CYS A 274 12.94 -6.11 1.03
C CYS A 274 13.14 -4.65 1.43
N ASP A 275 14.27 -4.39 2.08
CA ASP A 275 14.59 -3.13 2.72
C ASP A 275 15.77 -2.42 2.05
N GLY A 276 15.60 -1.11 1.81
CA GLY A 276 16.60 -0.25 1.17
C GLY A 276 17.37 0.67 2.12
N SER A 277 17.48 0.37 3.42
CA SER A 277 18.12 1.25 4.43
C SER A 277 19.64 1.35 4.37
N GLY A 278 20.19 1.71 3.21
CA GLY A 278 21.62 1.90 3.03
C GLY A 278 22.43 0.65 3.37
N PRO A 279 23.50 0.76 4.18
CA PRO A 279 24.34 -0.38 4.53
C PRO A 279 23.61 -1.52 5.27
N ALA A 280 22.45 -1.23 5.88
CA ALA A 280 21.61 -2.22 6.56
C ALA A 280 20.52 -2.80 5.66
N GLY A 281 20.43 -2.35 4.39
CA GLY A 281 19.50 -2.87 3.41
C GLY A 281 19.69 -4.37 3.21
N HIS A 282 18.59 -5.11 3.21
CA HIS A 282 18.58 -6.56 3.08
C HIS A 282 17.25 -7.04 2.53
N SER A 283 17.20 -8.32 2.16
CA SER A 283 15.95 -9.04 1.98
C SER A 283 15.86 -10.15 3.01
N ALA A 284 14.63 -10.50 3.42
CA ALA A 284 14.36 -11.60 4.33
C ALA A 284 13.10 -12.35 3.90
N LEU A 285 13.12 -13.67 4.00
CA LEU A 285 11.98 -14.54 3.78
C LEU A 285 11.75 -15.35 5.04
N ALA A 286 10.53 -15.35 5.55
CA ALA A 286 10.15 -16.11 6.73
C ALA A 286 8.86 -16.88 6.50
N ARG A 287 8.70 -18.00 7.20
CA ARG A 287 7.45 -18.78 7.26
C ARG A 287 6.73 -18.51 8.56
N GLN A 288 5.42 -18.28 8.46
CA GLN A 288 4.52 -18.10 9.60
C GLN A 288 4.28 -19.42 10.33
N VAL A 289 5.16 -19.70 11.28
CA VAL A 289 5.01 -20.70 12.33
C VAL A 289 5.34 -20.03 13.68
N PRO A 290 5.02 -20.62 14.84
CA PRO A 290 5.37 -20.03 16.14
C PRO A 290 6.65 -20.70 16.68
N PRO A 291 7.78 -19.97 16.82
CA PRO A 291 8.07 -18.61 16.34
C PRO A 291 8.33 -18.55 14.83
N LEU A 292 8.31 -17.36 14.23
CA LEU A 292 8.61 -17.15 12.81
C LEU A 292 9.92 -17.86 12.43
N ALA A 293 9.90 -18.59 11.31
CA ALA A 293 11.04 -19.38 10.86
C ALA A 293 11.66 -18.78 9.60
N ASP A 294 12.90 -18.31 9.71
CA ASP A 294 13.64 -17.74 8.58
C ASP A 294 13.98 -18.80 7.53
N ILE A 295 13.87 -18.41 6.26
CA ILE A 295 14.28 -19.20 5.11
C ILE A 295 15.55 -18.55 4.54
N PRO A 296 16.71 -19.24 4.58
CA PRO A 296 17.96 -18.67 4.13
C PRO A 296 17.98 -18.45 2.62
N LEU A 297 18.69 -17.41 2.19
CA LEU A 297 18.93 -17.14 0.77
C LEU A 297 19.72 -18.30 0.14
N SER A 298 19.41 -18.61 -1.13
CA SER A 298 20.12 -19.62 -1.92
C SER A 298 21.27 -19.03 -2.72
N ALA A 299 21.10 -17.82 -3.26
CA ALA A 299 22.11 -17.15 -4.06
C ALA A 299 21.97 -15.63 -3.96
N SER A 300 23.05 -14.93 -4.30
CA SER A 300 23.07 -13.48 -4.48
C SER A 300 23.88 -13.15 -5.73
N ALA A 301 23.38 -12.24 -6.57
CA ALA A 301 24.04 -11.83 -7.79
C ALA A 301 24.11 -10.30 -7.88
N PRO A 302 25.29 -9.71 -8.19
CA PRO A 302 25.41 -8.27 -8.33
C PRO A 302 24.71 -7.77 -9.59
N VAL A 303 23.97 -6.67 -9.46
CA VAL A 303 23.45 -5.95 -10.63
C VAL A 303 24.57 -5.09 -11.19
N SER A 304 24.72 -5.05 -12.52
CA SER A 304 25.81 -4.29 -13.15
C SER A 304 25.74 -2.80 -12.80
N ASN A 305 26.89 -2.25 -12.38
CA ASN A 305 27.10 -0.83 -12.08
C ASN A 305 27.46 0.02 -13.31
N ALA A 306 27.39 -0.54 -14.51
CA ALA A 306 27.63 0.23 -15.73
C ALA A 306 26.66 1.41 -15.84
N ASP A 307 27.09 2.50 -16.45
CA ASP A 307 26.24 3.68 -16.64
C ASP A 307 24.96 3.34 -17.42
N ILE A 308 23.92 4.13 -17.18
CA ILE A 308 22.64 4.05 -17.87
C ILE A 308 22.70 4.98 -19.07
N VAL A 309 22.56 4.43 -20.27
CA VAL A 309 22.69 5.19 -21.53
C VAL A 309 21.30 5.64 -21.99
N LEU A 310 21.02 6.93 -21.86
CA LEU A 310 19.76 7.53 -22.29
C LEU A 310 19.83 7.91 -23.78
N GLN A 311 19.45 6.98 -24.66
CA GLN A 311 19.53 7.19 -26.13
C GLN A 311 18.50 8.17 -26.70
N GLY A 312 17.52 8.62 -25.91
CA GLY A 312 16.47 9.56 -26.32
C GLY A 312 16.85 11.04 -26.19
N THR A 313 18.03 11.34 -25.65
CA THR A 313 18.53 12.72 -25.46
C THR A 313 19.55 13.09 -26.54
N SER A 314 19.63 14.38 -26.85
CA SER A 314 20.69 14.92 -27.73
C SER A 314 21.45 16.03 -26.98
N PRO A 315 22.71 15.82 -26.58
CA PRO A 315 23.51 14.60 -26.78
C PRO A 315 23.01 13.40 -25.95
N VAL A 316 23.44 12.19 -26.33
CA VAL A 316 23.24 10.98 -25.50
C VAL A 316 23.84 11.24 -24.13
N GLN A 317 23.07 10.92 -23.09
CA GLN A 317 23.48 11.14 -21.71
C GLN A 317 23.78 9.80 -21.04
N ASP A 318 25.01 9.66 -20.54
CA ASP A 318 25.42 8.56 -19.67
C ASP A 318 25.16 8.97 -18.22
N VAL A 319 24.36 8.17 -17.52
CA VAL A 319 23.96 8.40 -16.14
C VAL A 319 24.63 7.36 -15.25
N ALA A 320 25.60 7.81 -14.45
CA ALA A 320 26.20 6.98 -13.42
C ALA A 320 25.14 6.54 -12.40
N ILE A 321 25.14 5.26 -12.01
CA ILE A 321 24.16 4.74 -11.03
C ILE A 321 24.26 5.48 -9.69
N SER A 322 25.47 5.92 -9.32
CA SER A 322 25.71 6.71 -8.11
C SER A 322 25.01 8.08 -8.10
N ALA A 323 24.57 8.58 -9.27
CA ALA A 323 23.72 9.76 -9.36
C ALA A 323 22.25 9.47 -8.96
N LEU A 324 21.82 8.21 -9.01
CA LEU A 324 20.48 7.77 -8.63
C LEU A 324 20.45 7.15 -7.22
N TYR A 325 21.46 6.34 -6.88
CA TYR A 325 21.55 5.60 -5.62
C TYR A 325 22.98 5.57 -5.10
N ALA A 326 23.21 5.99 -3.86
CA ALA A 326 24.56 6.18 -3.32
C ALA A 326 25.37 4.87 -3.27
N GLY A 327 24.71 3.76 -2.92
CA GLY A 327 25.30 2.42 -2.87
C GLY A 327 25.49 1.73 -4.23
N GLY A 328 25.18 2.41 -5.34
CA GLY A 328 25.25 1.82 -6.68
C GLY A 328 24.04 0.94 -7.02
N ALA A 329 24.24 0.00 -7.94
CA ALA A 329 23.19 -0.82 -8.54
C ALA A 329 22.67 -1.94 -7.62
N GLY A 330 23.33 -2.22 -6.49
CA GLY A 330 22.90 -3.23 -5.54
C GLY A 330 23.04 -4.68 -6.02
N VAL A 331 22.26 -5.57 -5.41
CA VAL A 331 22.30 -7.02 -5.64
C VAL A 331 20.89 -7.61 -5.71
N VAL A 332 20.72 -8.72 -6.42
CA VAL A 332 19.51 -9.54 -6.36
C VAL A 332 19.78 -10.78 -5.49
N ASN A 333 18.95 -10.97 -4.48
CA ASN A 333 18.99 -12.12 -3.57
C ASN A 333 17.90 -13.10 -3.95
N VAL A 334 18.26 -14.36 -4.19
CA VAL A 334 17.36 -15.42 -4.62
C VAL A 334 17.14 -16.40 -3.48
N TYR A 335 15.88 -16.69 -3.18
CA TYR A 335 15.46 -17.67 -2.17
C TYR A 335 15.12 -19.01 -2.81
N PRO A 336 15.09 -20.12 -2.04
CA PRO A 336 14.72 -21.42 -2.58
C PRO A 336 13.25 -21.44 -3.01
N SER A 337 12.95 -22.19 -4.07
CA SER A 337 11.55 -22.50 -4.43
C SER A 337 10.90 -23.27 -3.27
N THR A 338 9.71 -22.83 -2.87
CA THR A 338 9.00 -23.31 -1.69
C THR A 338 7.57 -23.64 -2.07
N GLU A 339 6.99 -24.71 -1.49
CA GLU A 339 5.59 -25.06 -1.71
C GLU A 339 4.68 -23.89 -1.32
N LEU A 340 3.74 -23.56 -2.21
CA LEU A 340 2.74 -22.53 -1.99
C LEU A 340 1.76 -23.02 -0.90
N PRO A 341 1.58 -22.26 0.20
CA PRO A 341 0.64 -22.63 1.25
C PRO A 341 -0.78 -22.78 0.70
N LYS A 342 -1.48 -23.88 0.98
CA LYS A 342 -2.87 -24.08 0.51
C LYS A 342 -3.78 -23.00 1.07
N GLN A 343 -4.66 -22.44 0.24
CA GLN A 343 -5.61 -21.40 0.64
C GLN A 343 -6.47 -21.86 1.81
N GLN A 344 -6.45 -21.12 2.91
CA GLN A 344 -7.36 -21.29 4.04
C GLN A 344 -8.40 -20.18 4.04
N VAL A 345 -9.49 -20.37 4.78
CA VAL A 345 -10.51 -19.33 4.98
C VAL A 345 -10.55 -18.96 6.46
N VAL A 346 -10.90 -17.70 6.73
CA VAL A 346 -11.09 -17.24 8.09
C VAL A 346 -12.24 -18.03 8.72
N ALA A 347 -11.96 -18.68 9.84
CA ALA A 347 -12.97 -19.40 10.61
C ALA A 347 -13.81 -18.42 11.44
N GLY A 348 -15.10 -18.70 11.57
CA GLY A 348 -16.02 -17.90 12.37
C GLY A 348 -17.38 -17.77 11.70
N ASN A 349 -18.21 -16.90 12.25
CA ASN A 349 -19.54 -16.63 11.73
C ASN A 349 -19.75 -15.11 11.62
N THR A 350 -20.57 -14.70 10.66
CA THR A 350 -20.98 -13.30 10.54
C THR A 350 -22.49 -13.18 10.57
N ILE A 351 -22.98 -12.09 11.17
CA ILE A 351 -24.38 -11.65 11.03
C ILE A 351 -24.37 -10.32 10.30
N ARG A 352 -24.99 -10.30 9.12
CA ARG A 352 -25.06 -9.11 8.26
C ARG A 352 -26.40 -8.42 8.43
N MET A 353 -26.35 -7.13 8.75
CA MET A 353 -27.52 -6.25 8.90
C MET A 353 -27.42 -5.12 7.89
N ILE A 354 -28.51 -4.85 7.19
CA ILE A 354 -28.57 -3.77 6.21
C ILE A 354 -29.51 -2.70 6.75
N TRP A 355 -29.00 -1.49 6.86
CA TRP A 355 -29.75 -0.32 7.27
C TRP A 355 -29.85 0.68 6.10
N PRO A 356 -31.01 0.75 5.42
CA PRO A 356 -31.29 1.73 4.39
C PRO A 356 -31.64 3.09 5.02
N ALA A 357 -30.64 3.93 5.30
CA ALA A 357 -30.83 5.22 5.96
C ALA A 357 -31.58 6.24 5.10
N SER A 358 -31.27 6.32 3.80
CA SER A 358 -32.00 7.15 2.85
C SER A 358 -31.94 6.57 1.43
N ALA A 359 -32.56 7.24 0.46
CA ALA A 359 -32.45 6.86 -0.95
C ALA A 359 -30.99 6.88 -1.47
N ASP A 360 -30.13 7.69 -0.83
CA ASP A 360 -28.74 7.91 -1.25
C ASP A 360 -27.70 7.29 -0.32
N TYR A 361 -28.10 6.78 0.86
CA TYR A 361 -27.20 6.24 1.88
C TYR A 361 -27.72 4.92 2.46
N GLN A 362 -26.83 3.93 2.52
CA GLN A 362 -27.05 2.64 3.15
C GLN A 362 -25.84 2.27 4.02
N PHE A 363 -26.11 1.80 5.22
CA PHE A 363 -25.11 1.28 6.15
C PHE A 363 -25.28 -0.23 6.26
N ILE A 364 -24.21 -0.98 6.10
CA ILE A 364 -24.23 -2.44 6.21
C ILE A 364 -23.31 -2.81 7.36
N PHE A 365 -23.89 -3.34 8.42
CA PHE A 365 -23.16 -3.77 9.60
C PHE A 365 -22.91 -5.27 9.52
N GLN A 366 -21.69 -5.68 9.83
CA GLN A 366 -21.34 -7.08 9.96
C GLN A 366 -20.79 -7.34 11.36
N LEU A 367 -21.57 -8.06 12.16
CA LEU A 367 -21.13 -8.60 13.43
C LEU A 367 -20.25 -9.82 13.15
N ILE A 368 -19.07 -9.87 13.75
CA ILE A 368 -18.09 -10.92 13.53
C ILE A 368 -17.96 -11.73 14.82
N TYR A 369 -18.15 -13.03 14.68
CA TYR A 369 -18.03 -14.01 15.76
C TYR A 369 -16.89 -14.98 15.45
N SER A 370 -16.18 -15.40 16.49
CA SER A 370 -15.14 -16.42 16.42
C SER A 370 -15.71 -17.78 15.98
N SER A 371 -14.83 -18.74 15.71
CA SER A 371 -15.23 -20.14 15.48
C SER A 371 -15.92 -20.78 16.69
N SER A 372 -15.66 -20.27 17.90
CA SER A 372 -16.37 -20.65 19.14
C SER A 372 -17.68 -19.87 19.37
N GLY A 373 -18.10 -19.06 18.40
CA GLY A 373 -19.33 -18.29 18.44
C GLY A 373 -19.29 -17.07 19.37
N GLN A 374 -18.12 -16.61 19.82
CA GLN A 374 -18.00 -15.42 20.67
C GLN A 374 -17.86 -14.15 19.82
N PHE A 375 -18.50 -13.06 20.20
CA PHE A 375 -18.36 -11.78 19.52
C PHE A 375 -16.90 -11.31 19.56
N VAL A 376 -16.35 -10.96 18.40
CA VAL A 376 -14.98 -10.49 18.23
C VAL A 376 -14.98 -9.00 17.97
N THR A 377 -15.70 -8.57 16.93
CA THR A 377 -15.73 -7.18 16.48
C THR A 377 -16.89 -6.93 15.52
N LEU A 378 -17.02 -5.70 15.06
CA LEU A 378 -18.01 -5.29 14.07
C LEU A 378 -17.41 -4.30 13.09
N VAL A 379 -17.79 -4.47 11.82
CA VAL A 379 -17.48 -3.54 10.73
C VAL A 379 -18.75 -2.94 10.13
N CYS A 380 -18.61 -1.76 9.53
CA CYS A 380 -19.67 -1.03 8.86
C CYS A 380 -19.22 -0.64 7.45
N GLU A 381 -19.86 -1.17 6.43
CA GLU A 381 -19.72 -0.72 5.04
C GLU A 381 -20.70 0.44 4.80
N ILE A 382 -20.23 1.53 4.20
CA ILE A 382 -21.06 2.69 3.87
C ILE A 382 -21.20 2.77 2.35
N ARG A 383 -22.44 2.61 1.87
CA ARG A 383 -22.77 2.79 0.45
C ARG A 383 -23.48 4.10 0.25
N SER A 384 -22.99 4.88 -0.70
CA SER A 384 -23.66 6.10 -1.12
C SER A 384 -23.65 6.29 -2.63
N ARG A 385 -24.72 6.92 -3.14
CA ARG A 385 -24.80 7.39 -4.53
C ARG A 385 -24.17 8.79 -4.72
N LYS A 386 -23.89 9.49 -3.63
CA LYS A 386 -23.45 10.89 -3.63
C LYS A 386 -22.07 11.09 -3.03
N ALA A 387 -21.62 10.21 -2.14
CA ALA A 387 -20.27 10.24 -1.58
C ALA A 387 -19.55 8.93 -1.92
N ASN A 388 -18.26 9.02 -2.29
CA ASN A 388 -17.45 7.84 -2.54
C ASN A 388 -16.75 7.43 -1.23
N PHE A 389 -17.08 6.25 -0.72
CA PHE A 389 -16.43 5.61 0.43
C PHE A 389 -15.54 4.44 -0.01
N TYR A 390 -15.23 4.35 -1.31
CA TYR A 390 -14.35 3.36 -1.94
C TYR A 390 -14.70 1.89 -1.70
N GLY A 391 -15.91 1.61 -1.19
CA GLY A 391 -16.34 0.26 -0.83
C GLY A 391 -15.72 -0.26 0.47
N ASN A 392 -15.25 0.63 1.32
CA ASN A 392 -14.48 0.29 2.52
C ASN A 392 -15.36 -0.26 3.66
N ASP A 393 -14.84 -1.26 4.36
CA ASP A 393 -15.36 -1.75 5.64
C ASP A 393 -14.71 -1.00 6.81
N TYR A 394 -15.51 -0.28 7.59
CA TYR A 394 -15.02 0.54 8.70
C TYR A 394 -15.20 -0.14 10.06
N PHE A 395 -14.13 -0.24 10.85
CA PHE A 395 -14.22 -0.70 12.24
C PHE A 395 -14.87 0.35 13.14
N LEU A 396 -15.55 -0.12 14.19
CA LEU A 396 -16.00 0.75 15.26
C LEU A 396 -14.95 0.84 16.38
N PRO A 397 -14.76 2.02 17.00
CA PRO A 397 -15.50 3.26 16.77
C PRO A 397 -15.09 3.96 15.47
N LEU A 398 -16.09 4.55 14.81
CA LEU A 398 -15.97 5.27 13.55
C LEU A 398 -16.27 6.74 13.77
N SER A 399 -15.48 7.63 13.16
CA SER A 399 -15.77 9.05 13.07
C SER A 399 -15.31 9.59 11.73
N LEU A 400 -16.25 9.82 10.82
CA LEU A 400 -16.02 10.33 9.48
C LEU A 400 -16.65 11.70 9.32
N GLN A 401 -15.93 12.58 8.61
CA GLN A 401 -16.44 13.85 8.16
C GLN A 401 -15.94 14.10 6.74
N THR A 402 -16.87 14.25 5.79
CA THR A 402 -16.56 14.47 4.36
C THR A 402 -17.64 15.33 3.71
N GLN A 403 -17.58 15.48 2.39
CA GLN A 403 -18.61 16.11 1.57
C GLN A 403 -19.10 15.14 0.49
N ASP A 404 -20.35 15.30 0.10
CA ASP A 404 -20.91 14.60 -1.06
C ASP A 404 -20.56 15.32 -2.38
N SER A 405 -20.96 14.75 -3.52
CA SER A 405 -20.76 15.31 -4.86
C SER A 405 -21.39 16.68 -5.06
N SER A 406 -22.33 17.06 -4.19
CA SER A 406 -23.01 18.36 -4.18
C SER A 406 -22.40 19.32 -3.14
N LYS A 407 -21.24 18.96 -2.56
CA LYS A 407 -20.54 19.70 -1.50
C LYS A 407 -21.32 19.82 -0.18
N GLN A 408 -22.33 18.96 0.05
CA GLN A 408 -23.07 18.92 1.30
C GLN A 408 -22.26 18.19 2.38
N SER A 409 -22.36 18.64 3.63
CA SER A 409 -21.65 18.02 4.75
C SER A 409 -22.17 16.61 5.04
N VAL A 410 -21.24 15.68 5.19
CA VAL A 410 -21.49 14.29 5.61
C VAL A 410 -20.71 14.06 6.89
N ARG A 411 -21.40 13.76 8.00
CA ARG A 411 -20.80 13.43 9.29
C ARG A 411 -21.38 12.13 9.81
N ILE A 412 -20.52 11.18 10.17
CA ILE A 412 -20.92 9.84 10.60
C ILE A 412 -20.07 9.48 11.80
N GLN A 413 -20.69 9.27 12.94
CA GLN A 413 -20.03 8.77 14.15
C GLN A 413 -20.74 7.50 14.61
N MET A 414 -19.96 6.48 14.94
CA MET A 414 -20.48 5.20 15.45
C MET A 414 -19.56 4.67 16.54
N LYS A 415 -20.12 4.07 17.59
CA LYS A 415 -19.33 3.44 18.66
C LYS A 415 -20.08 2.26 19.27
N LEU A 416 -19.32 1.31 19.79
CA LEU A 416 -19.89 0.22 20.59
C LEU A 416 -20.24 0.73 21.99
N THR A 417 -21.45 0.44 22.44
CA THR A 417 -21.95 0.74 23.78
C THR A 417 -22.53 -0.52 24.41
N PRO A 418 -22.64 -0.61 25.74
CA PRO A 418 -23.41 -1.68 26.39
C PRO A 418 -24.89 -1.63 25.98
N ALA A 419 -25.51 -2.80 25.80
CA ALA A 419 -26.93 -2.93 25.47
C ALA A 419 -27.80 -3.25 26.70
N SER A 420 -29.12 -3.23 26.48
CA SER A 420 -30.09 -3.73 27.44
C SER A 420 -30.19 -5.27 27.39
N SER A 421 -30.53 -5.90 28.52
CA SER A 421 -30.80 -7.35 28.56
C SER A 421 -31.95 -7.69 27.60
N PRO A 422 -31.85 -8.74 26.77
CA PRO A 422 -30.89 -9.85 26.82
C PRO A 422 -29.60 -9.66 26.00
N TYR A 423 -29.41 -8.49 25.38
CA TYR A 423 -28.26 -8.21 24.54
C TYR A 423 -27.05 -7.75 25.35
N ALA A 424 -25.87 -7.91 24.78
CA ALA A 424 -24.61 -7.59 25.44
C ALA A 424 -23.97 -6.30 24.89
N GLY A 425 -24.18 -5.99 23.62
CA GLY A 425 -23.62 -4.83 22.96
C GLY A 425 -24.63 -4.11 22.07
N ALA A 426 -24.44 -2.81 21.90
CA ALA A 426 -25.22 -1.92 21.06
C ALA A 426 -24.30 -1.11 20.17
N VAL A 427 -24.82 -0.66 19.03
CA VAL A 427 -24.15 0.35 18.21
C VAL A 427 -24.85 1.68 18.39
N TRP A 428 -24.19 2.63 19.04
CA TRP A 428 -24.64 4.01 19.10
C TRP A 428 -24.12 4.77 17.88
N CYS A 429 -24.99 5.52 17.22
CA CYS A 429 -24.67 6.32 16.05
C CYS A 429 -25.07 7.79 16.24
N GLN A 430 -24.28 8.70 15.66
CA GLN A 430 -24.68 10.07 15.35
C GLN A 430 -24.35 10.33 13.87
N ILE A 431 -25.40 10.37 13.05
CA ILE A 431 -25.31 10.43 11.59
C ILE A 431 -26.00 11.70 11.13
N ASN A 432 -25.29 12.49 10.33
CA ASN A 432 -25.80 13.65 9.63
C ASN A 432 -25.33 13.57 8.17
N VAL A 433 -26.19 13.02 7.32
CA VAL A 433 -25.97 12.90 5.87
C VAL A 433 -27.16 13.50 5.13
N PRO A 434 -27.02 13.90 3.86
CA PRO A 434 -28.13 14.42 3.08
C PRO A 434 -29.36 13.49 3.10
N GLY A 435 -30.49 14.03 3.57
CA GLY A 435 -31.75 13.30 3.68
C GLY A 435 -31.88 12.38 4.89
N PHE A 436 -30.91 12.35 5.81
CA PHE A 436 -30.96 11.50 6.99
C PHE A 436 -30.15 12.06 8.19
N ILE A 437 -30.85 12.34 9.29
CA ILE A 437 -30.25 12.75 10.56
C ILE A 437 -30.71 11.78 11.64
N PHE A 438 -29.78 11.21 12.38
CA PHE A 438 -30.06 10.25 13.45
C PHE A 438 -29.05 10.38 14.58
N GLU A 439 -29.54 10.22 15.81
CA GLU A 439 -28.72 10.10 17.01
C GLU A 439 -29.37 9.10 17.98
N GLY A 440 -28.70 7.99 18.29
CA GLY A 440 -29.26 6.93 19.13
C GLY A 440 -28.62 5.56 18.93
N HIS A 441 -29.20 4.53 19.53
CA HIS A 441 -28.82 3.13 19.28
C HIS A 441 -29.44 2.65 17.97
N ALA A 442 -28.60 2.23 17.03
CA ALA A 442 -29.04 1.64 15.78
C ALA A 442 -29.62 0.23 16.00
N PHE A 443 -28.87 -0.61 16.70
CA PHE A 443 -29.28 -1.97 17.06
C PHE A 443 -28.50 -2.48 18.27
N GLU A 444 -29.06 -3.51 18.89
CA GLU A 444 -28.48 -4.30 19.97
C GLU A 444 -28.19 -5.73 19.47
N PHE A 445 -27.15 -6.36 20.02
CA PHE A 445 -26.65 -7.66 19.59
C PHE A 445 -26.10 -8.50 20.74
N SER A 446 -26.10 -9.81 20.51
CA SER A 446 -25.66 -10.82 21.47
C SER A 446 -24.15 -10.98 21.49
N ALA A 447 -23.59 -11.26 22.67
CA ALA A 447 -22.17 -11.62 22.83
C ALA A 447 -21.82 -12.96 22.17
N THR A 448 -22.84 -13.79 21.88
CA THR A 448 -22.66 -15.09 21.23
C THR A 448 -23.49 -15.20 19.96
N TYR A 449 -22.99 -15.96 18.99
CA TYR A 449 -23.64 -16.17 17.68
C TYR A 449 -25.01 -16.84 17.82
N ASP A 450 -25.11 -17.85 18.71
CA ASP A 450 -26.36 -18.56 19.00
C ASP A 450 -27.29 -17.81 19.97
N GLY A 451 -26.92 -16.59 20.37
CA GLY A 451 -27.75 -15.74 21.22
C GLY A 451 -28.97 -15.19 20.47
N PRO A 452 -29.81 -14.37 21.14
CA PRO A 452 -30.89 -13.65 20.48
C PRO A 452 -30.41 -12.91 19.22
N PRO A 453 -31.17 -12.96 18.11
CA PRO A 453 -30.79 -12.28 16.88
C PRO A 453 -30.72 -10.77 17.12
N PRO A 454 -29.84 -10.03 16.42
CA PRO A 454 -29.73 -8.60 16.61
C PRO A 454 -31.07 -7.89 16.44
N TYR A 455 -31.36 -6.98 17.36
CA TYR A 455 -32.61 -6.23 17.40
C TYR A 455 -32.34 -4.79 17.01
N THR A 456 -33.00 -4.33 15.95
CA THR A 456 -32.93 -2.93 15.54
C THR A 456 -33.79 -2.09 16.47
N VAL A 457 -33.16 -1.15 17.18
CA VAL A 457 -33.78 -0.41 18.30
C VAL A 457 -34.59 0.77 17.80
N TRP A 458 -33.97 1.58 16.94
CA TRP A 458 -34.47 2.84 16.40
C TRP A 458 -35.12 3.80 17.38
#